data_AF-A0A3M2HEZ2-F1
#
_entry.id   AF-A0A3M2HEZ2-F1
#
_cell.length_a   1.000
_cell.length_b   1.000
_cell.length_c   1.000
_cell.angle_alpha   90.00
_cell.angle_beta   90.00
_cell.angle_gamma   90.00
#
_symmetry.space_group_name_H-M   'P 1'
#
loop_
_entity.id
_entity.type
_entity.pdbx_description
1 polymer ?
#
loop_
_entity_poly.entity_id
_entity_poly.type
_entity_poly.pdbx_seq_one_letter_code
_entity_poly.pdbx_strand_id
1 'polypeptide(L)'
;MPRVSDGERLMALHAQLKQALQGSDWHAVAAADEAIRQCLEMLATRDELDEPTRAAKHRLKQLHDKGVQACAEECERLRLLLLNHLEYAEGRAAYQRVDMYQAGDRG
;
A
#
# COMPACT_ATOMS: atom_id res chain seq x y z
N MET A 1 -8.59 29.09 17.29
CA MET A 1 -8.76 28.07 16.24
C MET A 1 -9.90 27.14 16.66
N PRO A 2 -10.87 26.81 15.78
CA PRO A 2 -11.93 25.88 16.15
C PRO A 2 -11.32 24.48 16.32
N ARG A 3 -11.71 23.76 17.38
CA ARG A 3 -11.29 22.37 17.59
C ARG A 3 -12.00 21.51 16.55
N VAL A 4 -11.23 20.95 15.60
CA VAL A 4 -11.72 19.94 14.66
C VAL A 4 -12.24 18.75 15.47
N SER A 5 -13.50 18.38 15.22
CA SER A 5 -14.14 17.23 15.87
C SER A 5 -13.47 15.91 15.46
N ASP A 6 -13.64 14.86 16.25
CA ASP A 6 -13.05 13.56 15.94
C ASP A 6 -13.63 12.94 14.67
N GLY A 7 -14.92 13.11 14.44
CA GLY A 7 -15.56 12.73 13.18
C GLY A 7 -14.93 13.40 11.97
N GLU A 8 -14.66 14.71 12.04
CA GLU A 8 -13.96 15.44 10.97
C GLU A 8 -12.53 14.94 10.76
N ARG A 9 -11.79 14.65 11.85
CA ARG A 9 -10.44 14.08 11.76
C ARG A 9 -10.45 12.72 11.06
N LEU A 10 -11.36 11.84 11.43
CA LEU A 10 -11.51 10.52 10.79
C LEU A 10 -11.89 10.65 9.32
N MET A 11 -12.76 11.60 8.96
CA MET A 11 -13.13 11.85 7.57
C MET A 11 -11.98 12.44 6.75
N ALA A 12 -11.13 13.28 7.35
CA ALA A 12 -9.92 13.76 6.70
C ALA A 12 -8.93 12.62 6.43
N LEU A 13 -8.70 11.74 7.41
CA LEU A 13 -7.87 10.54 7.26
C LEU A 13 -8.44 9.60 6.18
N HIS A 14 -9.76 9.42 6.14
CA HIS A 14 -10.42 8.67 5.08
C HIS A 14 -10.14 9.26 3.69
N ALA A 15 -10.21 10.59 3.54
CA ALA A 15 -9.91 11.24 2.27
C ALA A 15 -8.44 11.07 1.86
N GLN A 16 -7.50 11.19 2.80
CA GLN A 16 -6.07 10.98 2.58
C GLN A 16 -5.78 9.55 2.12
N LEU A 17 -6.30 8.54 2.84
CA LEU A 17 -6.12 7.14 2.47
C LEU A 17 -6.73 6.85 1.10
N LYS A 18 -7.92 7.39 0.80
CA LYS A 18 -8.58 7.21 -0.49
C LYS A 18 -7.72 7.77 -1.63
N GLN A 19 -7.17 8.97 -1.46
CA GLN A 19 -6.33 9.60 -2.46
C GLN A 19 -5.03 8.81 -2.67
N ALA A 20 -4.38 8.38 -1.58
CA ALA A 20 -3.16 7.58 -1.64
C ALA A 20 -3.38 6.25 -2.40
N LEU A 21 -4.47 5.55 -2.10
CA LEU A 21 -4.84 4.31 -2.79
C LEU A 21 -5.14 4.55 -4.28
N GLN A 22 -5.85 5.63 -4.62
CA GLN A 22 -6.13 5.99 -6.02
C GLN A 22 -4.87 6.33 -6.82
N GLY A 23 -3.87 6.92 -6.17
CA GLY A 23 -2.58 7.23 -6.78
C GLY A 23 -1.58 6.08 -6.75
N SER A 24 -1.91 4.94 -6.15
CA SER A 24 -0.97 3.85 -5.83
C SER A 24 0.29 4.37 -5.12
N ASP A 25 0.16 5.42 -4.32
CA ASP A 25 1.25 5.99 -3.55
C ASP A 25 1.39 5.23 -2.23
N TRP A 26 2.16 4.15 -2.27
CA TRP A 26 2.33 3.24 -1.13
C TRP A 26 3.01 3.89 0.08
N HIS A 27 3.81 4.94 -0.14
CA HIS A 27 4.40 5.72 0.96
C HIS A 27 3.32 6.57 1.65
N ALA A 28 2.47 7.24 0.87
CA ALA A 28 1.33 7.98 1.42
C ALA A 28 0.31 7.05 2.11
N VAL A 29 0.10 5.83 1.60
CA VAL A 29 -0.73 4.81 2.27
C VAL A 29 -0.18 4.47 3.64
N ALA A 30 1.13 4.21 3.76
CA ALA A 30 1.77 3.91 5.05
C ALA A 30 1.67 5.08 6.05
N ALA A 31 1.88 6.32 5.58
CA ALA A 31 1.73 7.51 6.41
C ALA A 31 0.28 7.70 6.90
N ALA A 32 -0.71 7.46 6.03
CA ALA A 32 -2.12 7.52 6.40
C ALA A 32 -2.49 6.42 7.41
N ASP A 33 -2.01 5.19 7.21
CA ASP A 33 -2.25 4.06 8.12
C ASP A 33 -1.75 4.36 9.55
N GLU A 34 -0.53 4.87 9.66
CA GLU A 34 0.05 5.26 10.95
C GLU A 34 -0.76 6.38 11.63
N ALA A 35 -1.19 7.40 10.87
CA ALA A 35 -2.03 8.47 11.39
C ALA A 35 -3.43 7.97 11.81
N ILE A 36 -3.99 6.99 11.10
CA ILE A 36 -5.24 6.31 11.45
C ILE A 36 -5.06 5.57 12.77
N ARG A 37 -3.99 4.79 12.93
CA ARG A 37 -3.69 4.06 14.16
C ARG A 37 -3.64 5.00 15.36
N GLN A 38 -2.87 6.07 15.28
CA GLN A 38 -2.76 7.08 16.35
C GLN A 38 -4.12 7.70 16.68
N CYS A 39 -4.91 8.04 15.67
CA CYS A 39 -6.25 8.62 15.88
C CYS A 39 -7.18 7.62 16.59
N LEU A 40 -7.17 6.35 16.19
CA LEU A 40 -7.99 5.30 16.81
C LEU A 40 -7.57 5.01 18.25
N GLU A 41 -6.28 5.04 18.55
CA GLU A 41 -5.75 4.89 19.92
C GLU A 41 -6.25 6.02 20.83
N MET A 42 -6.22 7.27 20.37
CA MET A 42 -6.78 8.39 21.14
C MET A 42 -8.30 8.28 21.33
N LEU A 43 -9.03 7.72 20.36
CA LEU A 43 -10.47 7.52 20.49
C LEU A 43 -10.82 6.36 21.43
N ALA A 44 -9.94 5.38 21.59
CA ALA A 44 -10.12 4.28 22.51
C ALA A 44 -10.05 4.73 23.99
N THR A 45 -9.46 5.88 24.28
CA THR A 45 -9.43 6.44 25.66
C THR A 45 -10.71 7.19 26.03
N ARG A 46 -11.74 7.18 25.17
CA ARG A 46 -13.01 7.85 25.44
C ARG A 46 -14.09 6.85 25.82
N ASP A 47 -14.88 7.19 26.84
CA ASP A 47 -15.96 6.34 27.33
C ASP A 47 -17.08 6.18 26.29
N GLU A 48 -17.43 7.25 25.58
CA GLU A 48 -18.43 7.23 24.53
C GLU A 48 -18.01 8.08 23.32
N LEU A 49 -18.36 7.59 22.13
CA LEU A 49 -18.27 8.33 20.87
C LEU A 49 -19.66 8.86 20.52
N ASP A 50 -19.73 10.01 19.87
CA ASP A 50 -20.98 10.46 19.27
C ASP A 50 -21.28 9.67 17.97
N GLU A 51 -22.54 9.72 17.53
CA GLU A 51 -22.98 8.99 16.33
C GLU A 51 -22.22 9.39 15.06
N PRO A 52 -21.93 10.68 14.81
CA PRO A 52 -21.09 11.10 13.69
C PRO A 52 -19.69 10.46 13.70
N THR A 53 -19.02 10.39 14.86
CA THR A 53 -17.69 9.78 14.97
C THR A 53 -17.75 8.27 14.77
N ARG A 54 -18.79 7.59 15.27
CA ARG A 54 -19.02 6.16 14.97
C ARG A 54 -19.19 5.91 13.48
N ALA A 55 -20.01 6.70 12.81
CA ALA A 55 -20.24 6.57 11.37
C ALA A 55 -18.95 6.82 10.55
N ALA A 56 -18.17 7.85 10.92
CA ALA A 56 -16.89 8.13 10.29
C ALA A 56 -15.88 6.98 10.50
N LYS A 57 -15.79 6.44 11.73
CA LYS A 57 -14.94 5.29 12.05
C LYS A 57 -15.31 4.06 11.22
N HIS A 58 -16.60 3.78 11.04
CA HIS A 58 -17.06 2.66 10.23
C HIS A 58 -16.67 2.81 8.76
N ARG A 59 -16.88 4.00 8.17
CA ARG A 59 -16.48 4.30 6.78
C ARG A 59 -14.97 4.15 6.59
N LEU A 60 -14.19 4.66 7.54
CA LEU A 60 -12.73 4.54 7.52
C LEU A 60 -12.28 3.08 7.55
N LYS A 61 -12.89 2.26 8.41
CA LYS A 61 -12.62 0.82 8.47
C LYS A 61 -12.87 0.13 7.13
N GLN A 62 -14.03 0.39 6.51
CA GLN A 62 -14.36 -0.22 5.21
C GLN A 62 -13.37 0.15 4.11
N LEU A 63 -12.83 1.37 4.12
CA LEU A 63 -11.80 1.79 3.18
C LEU A 63 -10.44 1.13 3.50
N HIS A 64 -10.08 1.04 4.78
CA HIS A 64 -8.87 0.40 5.25
C HIS A 64 -8.82 -1.08 4.85
N ASP A 65 -9.91 -1.82 5.04
CA ASP A 65 -10.03 -3.23 4.63
C ASP A 65 -9.75 -3.40 3.12
N LYS A 66 -10.22 -2.46 2.28
CA LYS A 66 -9.92 -2.45 0.84
C LYS A 66 -8.46 -2.09 0.56
N GLY A 67 -7.87 -1.20 1.36
CA GLY A 67 -6.46 -0.84 1.28
C GLY A 67 -5.55 -2.04 1.55
N VAL A 68 -5.87 -2.85 2.57
CA VAL A 68 -5.14 -4.10 2.87
C VAL A 68 -5.13 -5.04 1.66
N GLN A 69 -6.30 -5.23 1.03
CA GLN A 69 -6.41 -6.06 -0.17
C GLN A 69 -5.57 -5.49 -1.34
N ALA A 70 -5.64 -4.18 -1.59
CA ALA A 70 -4.85 -3.54 -2.64
C ALA A 70 -3.34 -3.67 -2.41
N CYS A 71 -2.88 -3.56 -1.15
CA CYS A 71 -1.48 -3.79 -0.81
C CYS A 71 -1.05 -5.24 -1.07
N ALA A 72 -1.90 -6.22 -0.74
CA ALA A 72 -1.62 -7.63 -1.01
C ALA A 72 -1.52 -7.92 -2.52
N GLU A 73 -2.42 -7.35 -3.31
CA GLU A 73 -2.40 -7.45 -4.77
C GLU A 73 -1.14 -6.82 -5.38
N GLU A 74 -0.70 -5.66 -4.87
CA GLU A 74 0.53 -5.03 -5.33
C GLU A 74 1.77 -5.86 -4.98
N CYS A 75 1.85 -6.40 -3.76
CA CYS A 75 2.93 -7.30 -3.36
C CYS A 75 3.03 -8.50 -4.31
N GLU A 76 1.89 -9.09 -4.68
CA GLU A 76 1.84 -10.20 -5.62
C GLU A 76 2.26 -9.78 -7.04
N ARG A 77 1.81 -8.61 -7.51
CA ARG A 77 2.23 -8.05 -8.79
C ARG A 77 3.75 -7.85 -8.87
N LEU A 78 4.35 -7.30 -7.81
CA LEU A 78 5.79 -7.09 -7.71
C LEU A 78 6.54 -8.43 -7.66
N ARG A 79 6.01 -9.42 -6.94
CA ARG A 79 6.58 -10.78 -6.90
C ARG A 79 6.65 -11.39 -8.30
N LEU A 80 5.56 -11.31 -9.07
CA LEU A 80 5.51 -11.81 -10.44
C LEU A 80 6.46 -11.04 -11.37
N LEU A 81 6.57 -9.71 -11.22
CA LEU A 81 7.50 -8.90 -12.00
C LEU A 81 8.96 -9.28 -11.73
N LEU A 82 9.33 -9.48 -10.47
CA LEU A 82 10.68 -9.90 -10.08
C LEU A 82 10.99 -11.31 -10.58
N LEU A 83 10.03 -12.24 -10.51
CA LEU A 83 10.19 -13.59 -11.04
C LEU A 83 10.46 -13.56 -12.56
N ASN A 84 9.67 -12.79 -13.31
CA ASN A 84 9.89 -12.60 -14.75
C ASN A 84 11.29 -12.05 -15.01
N HIS A 85 11.76 -11.04 -14.26
CA HIS A 85 13.10 -10.51 -14.44
C HIS A 85 14.21 -11.55 -14.21
N LEU A 86 14.02 -12.47 -13.27
CA LEU A 86 14.96 -13.58 -13.06
C LEU A 86 14.95 -14.55 -14.25
N GLU A 87 13.78 -14.94 -14.75
CA GLU A 87 13.65 -15.83 -15.93
C GLU A 87 14.26 -15.19 -17.19
N TYR A 88 14.05 -13.88 -17.42
CA TYR A 88 14.69 -13.16 -18.52
C TYR A 88 16.21 -12.95 -18.30
N ALA A 89 16.68 -12.85 -17.05
CA ALA A 89 18.11 -12.82 -16.76
C ALA A 89 18.77 -14.18 -17.03
N GLU A 90 18.08 -15.30 -16.77
CA GLU A 90 18.50 -16.63 -17.23
C GLU A 90 18.51 -16.73 -18.76
N GLY A 91 17.55 -16.10 -19.44
CA GLY A 91 17.59 -15.93 -20.89
C GLY A 91 18.86 -15.21 -21.38
N ARG A 92 19.28 -14.12 -20.72
CA ARG A 92 20.56 -13.44 -21.03
C ARG A 92 21.77 -14.32 -20.74
N ALA A 93 21.76 -15.10 -19.65
CA ALA A 93 22.83 -16.06 -19.35
C ALA A 93 22.90 -17.17 -20.42
N ALA A 94 21.76 -17.60 -20.96
CA ALA A 94 21.70 -18.55 -22.07
C ALA A 94 22.31 -17.97 -23.36
N TYR A 95 22.00 -16.72 -23.72
CA TYR A 95 22.63 -16.03 -24.85
C TYR A 95 24.14 -15.86 -24.64
N GLN A 96 24.58 -15.37 -23.47
CA GLN A 96 26.01 -15.24 -23.14
C GLN A 96 26.75 -16.57 -23.24
N ARG A 97 26.13 -17.68 -22.83
CA ARG A 97 26.72 -19.01 -22.92
C ARG A 97 26.86 -19.48 -24.37
N VAL A 98 25.86 -19.20 -25.23
CA VAL A 98 25.94 -19.50 -26.67
C VAL A 98 27.04 -18.68 -27.35
N ASP A 99 27.16 -17.39 -27.04
CA ASP A 99 28.21 -16.52 -27.58
C ASP A 99 29.62 -17.00 -27.19
N MET A 100 29.80 -17.49 -25.95
CA MET A 100 31.09 -18.08 -25.52
C MET A 100 31.44 -19.36 -26.30
N TYR A 101 30.48 -20.24 -26.57
CA TYR A 101 30.73 -21.44 -27.39
C TYR A 101 31.08 -21.07 -28.84
N GLN A 102 30.40 -20.07 -29.43
CA GLN A 102 30.68 -19.62 -30.80
C GLN A 102 31.99 -18.84 -30.96
N ALA A 103 32.51 -18.26 -29.87
CA ALA A 103 33.82 -17.60 -29.84
C ALA A 103 34.97 -18.61 -29.69
N GLY A 104 34.75 -19.73 -28.99
CA GLY A 104 35.73 -20.81 -28.83
C GLY A 104 35.93 -21.69 -30.07
N ASP A 105 34.92 -21.81 -30.93
CA ASP A 105 34.94 -22.64 -32.14
C ASP A 105 35.58 -21.94 -33.36
N ARG A 106 36.07 -20.70 -33.17
CA ARG A 106 36.78 -19.88 -34.18
C ARG A 106 38.28 -19.69 -33.88
N GLY A 107 38.83 -20.47 -32.95
CA GLY A 107 40.25 -20.45 -32.54
C GLY A 107 41.06 -21.61 -33.10
#